data_AF-A0A3D3LMM4-F1
#
_entry.id   AF-A0A3D3LMM4-F1
#
_cell.length_a   1.000
_cell.length_b   1.000
_cell.length_c   1.000
_cell.angle_alpha   90.00
_cell.angle_beta   90.00
_cell.angle_gamma   90.00
#
_symmetry.space_group_name_H-M   'P 1'
#
loop_
_entity.id
_entity.type
_entity.pdbx_description
1 polymer ?
#
loop_
_entity_poly.entity_id
_entity_poly.type
_entity_poly.pdbx_seq_one_letter_code
_entity_poly.pdbx_strand_id
1 'polypeptide(L)'
;MTQDLKNSKTFFLISAILHICYFFGIGTSLLFSGVIAGLFSCGTGCFVVLIPLVNIIACVLDFIAYNKLNNLNAPETYNTMKNAAIFDIISICTGNVISLVFGILVLQNLKKEENISFLREKGIY
;
A
#
# COMPACT_ATOMS: atom_id res chain seq x y z
N MET A 1 -21.54 6.26 -3.73
CA MET A 1 -20.13 6.26 -3.28
C MET A 1 -19.84 7.64 -2.71
N THR A 2 -19.48 7.69 -1.43
CA THR A 2 -19.21 8.92 -0.69
C THR A 2 -17.96 9.64 -1.23
N GLN A 3 -17.84 10.94 -0.96
CA GLN A 3 -16.67 11.71 -1.38
C GLN A 3 -15.37 11.16 -0.75
N ASP A 4 -15.45 10.66 0.49
CA ASP A 4 -14.31 10.06 1.19
C ASP A 4 -13.81 8.76 0.54
N LEU A 5 -14.72 7.91 0.05
CA LEU A 5 -14.34 6.70 -0.69
C LEU A 5 -13.73 7.05 -2.05
N LYS A 6 -14.15 8.16 -2.68
CA LYS A 6 -13.54 8.64 -3.93
C LYS A 6 -12.12 9.14 -3.68
N ASN A 7 -11.91 9.88 -2.61
CA ASN A 7 -10.58 10.33 -2.21
C ASN A 7 -9.69 9.14 -1.86
N SER A 8 -10.22 8.15 -1.14
CA SER A 8 -9.49 6.93 -0.77
C SER A 8 -9.07 6.10 -1.98
N LYS A 9 -9.93 6.02 -3.01
CA LYS A 9 -9.58 5.41 -4.30
C LYS A 9 -8.38 6.13 -4.95
N THR A 10 -8.40 7.46 -4.99
CA THR A 10 -7.29 8.25 -5.55
C THR A 10 -6.01 8.06 -4.72
N PHE A 11 -6.12 8.00 -3.39
CA PHE A 11 -4.98 7.75 -2.51
C PHE A 11 -4.32 6.39 -2.76
N PHE A 12 -5.09 5.31 -2.91
CA PHE A 12 -4.53 4.01 -3.28
C PHE A 12 -3.85 4.02 -4.65
N LEU A 13 -4.44 4.69 -5.65
CA LEU A 13 -3.81 4.77 -6.98
C LEU A 13 -2.47 5.53 -6.93
N ILE A 14 -2.43 6.66 -6.23
CA ILE A 14 -1.20 7.44 -6.07
C ILE A 14 -0.18 6.66 -5.23
N SER A 15 -0.61 6.00 -4.15
CA SER A 15 0.28 5.17 -3.32
C SER A 15 0.91 4.03 -4.12
N ALA A 16 0.12 3.33 -4.96
CA ALA A 16 0.63 2.27 -5.83
C ALA A 16 1.72 2.78 -6.79
N ILE A 17 1.51 3.96 -7.40
CA ILE A 17 2.50 4.59 -8.28
C ILE A 17 3.76 4.96 -7.48
N LEU A 18 3.60 5.55 -6.28
CA LEU A 18 4.73 5.91 -5.43
C LEU A 18 5.53 4.68 -5.00
N HIS A 19 4.87 3.57 -4.67
CA HIS A 19 5.53 2.32 -4.34
C HIS A 19 6.34 1.76 -5.52
N ILE A 20 5.82 1.84 -6.74
CA ILE A 20 6.56 1.49 -7.96
C ILE A 20 7.77 2.43 -8.14
N CYS A 21 7.58 3.74 -8.00
CA CYS A 21 8.68 4.71 -8.12
C CYS A 21 9.76 4.49 -7.06
N TYR A 22 9.39 4.21 -5.82
CA TYR A 22 10.31 3.88 -4.73
C TYR A 22 11.03 2.56 -4.99
N PHE A 23 10.35 1.55 -5.53
CA PHE A 23 10.98 0.29 -5.93
C PHE A 23 12.01 0.51 -7.06
N PHE A 24 11.67 1.28 -8.10
CA PHE A 24 12.60 1.53 -9.21
C PHE A 24 13.72 2.51 -8.85
N GLY A 25 13.48 3.50 -7.99
CA GLY A 25 14.49 4.50 -7.60
C GLY A 25 15.40 4.04 -6.46
N ILE A 26 14.80 3.59 -5.35
CA ILE A 26 15.53 3.19 -4.14
C ILE A 26 15.75 1.68 -4.10
N GLY A 27 14.78 0.90 -4.58
CA GLY A 27 14.87 -0.56 -4.59
C GLY A 27 15.98 -1.09 -5.51
N THR A 28 16.18 -0.51 -6.69
CA THR A 28 17.24 -0.96 -7.63
C THR A 28 18.65 -0.64 -7.11
N SER A 29 18.83 0.52 -6.49
CA SER A 29 20.10 0.93 -5.88
C SER A 29 20.41 0.10 -4.62
N LEU A 30 19.42 -0.16 -3.76
CA LEU A 30 19.55 -1.05 -2.59
C LEU A 30 19.72 -2.53 -2.95
N LEU A 31 19.12 -3.00 -4.06
CA LEU A 31 19.33 -4.36 -4.57
C LEU A 31 20.78 -4.54 -5.01
N PHE A 32 21.32 -3.59 -5.76
CA PHE A 32 22.70 -3.64 -6.24
C PHE A 32 23.70 -3.51 -5.09
N SER A 33 23.49 -2.56 -4.18
CA SER A 33 24.35 -2.41 -2.99
C SER A 33 24.18 -3.55 -1.99
N GLY A 34 22.98 -4.13 -1.88
CA GLY A 34 22.67 -5.23 -0.97
C GLY A 34 23.28 -6.56 -1.38
N VAL A 35 23.35 -6.84 -2.69
CA VAL A 35 24.09 -8.01 -3.22
C VAL A 35 25.59 -7.84 -3.00
N ILE A 36 26.15 -6.65 -3.29
CA ILE A 36 27.56 -6.35 -3.06
C ILE A 36 27.88 -6.41 -1.56
N ALA A 37 27.11 -5.74 -0.72
CA ALA A 37 27.26 -5.78 0.73
C ALA A 37 27.07 -7.20 1.27
N GLY A 38 26.14 -7.99 0.75
CA GLY A 38 25.91 -9.39 1.13
C GLY A 38 27.11 -10.30 0.84
N LEU A 39 27.79 -10.08 -0.29
CA LEU A 39 29.05 -10.74 -0.64
C LEU A 39 30.18 -10.37 0.34
N PHE A 40 30.29 -9.10 0.74
CA PHE A 40 31.35 -8.63 1.64
C PHE A 40 31.07 -8.84 3.14
N SER A 41 29.81 -9.03 3.54
CA SER A 41 29.37 -9.14 4.94
C SER A 41 28.91 -10.55 5.34
N CYS A 42 29.33 -11.57 4.58
CA CYS A 42 28.96 -12.98 4.79
C CYS A 42 27.44 -13.19 4.93
N GLY A 43 26.65 -12.57 4.06
CA GLY A 43 25.19 -12.79 3.98
C GLY A 43 24.32 -11.85 4.82
N THR A 44 24.89 -11.04 5.72
CA THR A 44 24.08 -10.08 6.50
C THR A 44 23.54 -8.93 5.65
N GLY A 45 24.26 -8.53 4.60
CA GLY A 45 23.80 -7.54 3.61
C GLY A 45 22.59 -7.99 2.76
N CYS A 46 22.27 -9.29 2.73
CA CYS A 46 21.09 -9.80 2.02
C CYS A 46 19.77 -9.38 2.69
N PHE A 47 19.77 -9.01 3.98
CA PHE A 47 18.57 -8.46 4.64
C PHE A 47 18.16 -7.08 4.08
N VAL A 48 19.12 -6.34 3.52
CA VAL A 48 18.85 -5.05 2.85
C VAL A 48 18.08 -5.25 1.54
N VAL A 49 18.20 -6.43 0.93
CA VAL A 49 17.47 -6.83 -0.29
C VAL A 49 16.00 -7.18 -0.02
N LEU A 50 15.61 -7.41 1.24
CA LEU A 50 14.23 -7.67 1.64
C LEU A 50 13.37 -6.41 1.75
N ILE A 51 13.99 -5.24 1.94
CA ILE A 51 13.31 -3.94 2.09
C ILE A 51 12.52 -3.55 0.81
N PRO A 52 13.05 -3.71 -0.43
CA PRO A 52 12.31 -3.45 -1.66
C PRO A 52 11.06 -4.33 -1.86
N LEU A 53 11.03 -5.55 -1.31
CA LEU A 53 9.89 -6.47 -1.47
C LEU A 53 8.62 -5.94 -0.81
N VAL A 54 8.76 -5.21 0.29
CA VAL A 54 7.62 -4.58 0.99
C VAL A 54 6.89 -3.58 0.08
N ASN A 55 7.63 -2.81 -0.72
CA ASN A 55 7.05 -1.84 -1.65
C ASN A 55 6.29 -2.50 -2.81
N ILE A 56 6.77 -3.65 -3.32
CA ILE A 56 6.04 -4.40 -4.34
C ILE A 56 4.74 -4.95 -3.77
N ILE A 57 4.79 -5.57 -2.58
CA ILE A 57 3.60 -6.16 -1.95
C ILE A 57 2.56 -5.07 -1.66
N ALA A 58 2.98 -3.93 -1.11
CA ALA A 58 2.10 -2.79 -0.86
C ALA A 58 1.47 -2.25 -2.17
N CYS A 59 2.27 -2.08 -3.22
CA CYS A 59 1.77 -1.70 -4.55
C CYS A 59 0.68 -2.65 -5.07
N VAL A 60 0.88 -3.97 -4.95
CA VAL A 60 -0.10 -4.96 -5.40
C VAL A 60 -1.40 -4.84 -4.59
N LEU A 61 -1.30 -4.69 -3.26
CA LEU A 61 -2.45 -4.51 -2.39
C LEU A 61 -3.22 -3.23 -2.70
N ASP A 62 -2.52 -2.14 -3.03
CA ASP A 62 -3.13 -0.86 -3.42
C ASP A 62 -3.87 -0.96 -4.75
N PHE A 63 -3.30 -1.65 -5.76
CA PHE A 63 -4.00 -1.89 -7.02
C PHE A 63 -5.24 -2.76 -6.83
N ILE A 64 -5.18 -3.78 -5.96
CA ILE A 64 -6.34 -4.62 -5.64
C ILE A 64 -7.41 -3.77 -4.93
N ALA A 65 -7.02 -2.96 -3.92
CA ALA A 65 -7.94 -2.08 -3.20
C ALA A 65 -8.57 -1.04 -4.12
N TYR A 66 -7.78 -0.42 -5.01
CA TYR A 66 -8.25 0.49 -6.04
C TYR A 66 -9.27 -0.17 -6.97
N ASN A 67 -8.98 -1.39 -7.45
CA ASN A 67 -9.84 -2.09 -8.39
C ASN A 67 -11.17 -2.52 -7.74
N LYS A 68 -11.12 -3.01 -6.49
CA LYS A 68 -12.32 -3.34 -5.70
C LYS A 68 -13.18 -2.10 -5.43
N LEU A 69 -12.57 -0.97 -5.10
CA LEU A 69 -13.28 0.31 -4.93
C LEU A 69 -13.85 0.87 -6.23
N ASN A 70 -13.13 0.69 -7.35
CA ASN A 70 -13.54 1.20 -8.64
C ASN A 70 -14.76 0.46 -9.19
N ASN A 71 -14.75 -0.87 -9.06
CA ASN A 71 -15.78 -1.71 -9.65
C ASN A 71 -16.91 -2.06 -8.66
N LEU A 72 -16.72 -1.80 -7.35
CA LEU A 72 -17.70 -2.08 -6.29
C LEU A 72 -18.28 -3.50 -6.39
N ASN A 73 -17.45 -4.47 -6.77
CA ASN A 73 -17.90 -5.75 -7.32
C ASN A 73 -17.47 -6.98 -6.50
N ALA A 74 -16.78 -6.78 -5.37
CA ALA A 74 -16.22 -7.89 -4.60
C ALA A 74 -16.57 -7.79 -3.11
N PRO A 75 -16.97 -8.91 -2.48
CA PRO A 75 -17.03 -8.99 -1.02
C PRO A 75 -15.64 -8.77 -0.39
N GLU A 76 -15.64 -8.45 0.91
CA GLU A 76 -14.43 -8.14 1.68
C GLU A 76 -13.63 -6.92 1.17
N THR A 77 -14.31 -5.96 0.53
CA THR A 77 -13.67 -4.73 0.09
C THR A 77 -13.16 -3.94 1.30
N TYR A 78 -13.88 -3.96 2.43
CA TYR A 78 -13.43 -3.31 3.67
C TYR A 78 -12.10 -3.88 4.19
N ASN A 79 -12.01 -5.20 4.32
CA ASN A 79 -10.77 -5.84 4.80
C ASN A 79 -9.61 -5.63 3.85
N THR A 80 -9.86 -5.65 2.53
CA THR A 80 -8.83 -5.40 1.53
C THR A 80 -8.27 -3.98 1.64
N MET A 81 -9.15 -2.98 1.74
CA MET A 81 -8.74 -1.58 1.91
C MET A 81 -8.00 -1.36 3.24
N LYS A 82 -8.48 -1.98 4.33
CA LYS A 82 -7.82 -1.91 5.62
C LYS A 82 -6.40 -2.48 5.56
N ASN A 83 -6.23 -3.64 4.94
CA ASN A 83 -4.93 -4.29 4.82
C ASN A 83 -3.98 -3.48 3.93
N ALA A 84 -4.45 -2.97 2.79
CA ALA A 84 -3.67 -2.08 1.93
C ALA A 84 -3.20 -0.83 2.69
N ALA A 85 -4.10 -0.14 3.39
CA ALA A 85 -3.77 1.03 4.18
C ALA A 85 -2.79 0.75 5.35
N ILE A 86 -2.81 -0.47 5.91
CA ILE A 86 -1.82 -0.90 6.91
C ILE A 86 -0.45 -1.11 6.26
N PHE A 87 -0.40 -1.71 5.06
CA PHE A 87 0.86 -1.89 4.33
C PHE A 87 1.47 -0.56 3.86
N ASP A 88 0.63 0.40 3.47
CA ASP A 88 1.01 1.79 3.23
C ASP A 88 1.69 2.41 4.46
N ILE A 89 1.18 2.14 5.67
CA ILE A 89 1.80 2.61 6.92
C ILE A 89 3.14 1.90 7.18
N ILE A 90 3.19 0.58 6.98
CA ILE A 90 4.41 -0.23 7.17
C ILE A 90 5.51 0.19 6.18
N SER A 91 5.13 0.74 5.02
CA SER A 91 6.08 1.24 4.02
C SER A 91 6.98 2.37 4.50
N ILE A 92 6.70 2.97 5.65
CA ILE A 92 7.62 3.91 6.30
C ILE A 92 9.01 3.28 6.54
N CYS A 93 9.08 1.96 6.76
CA CYS A 93 10.34 1.23 6.89
C CYS A 93 11.22 1.29 5.64
N THR A 94 10.65 1.66 4.48
CA THR A 94 11.35 1.86 3.21
C THR A 94 11.63 3.33 2.91
N GLY A 95 11.23 4.24 3.81
CA GLY A 95 11.36 5.69 3.66
C GLY A 95 10.19 6.37 2.94
N ASN A 96 9.11 5.64 2.61
CA ASN A 96 7.96 6.19 1.90
C ASN A 96 6.98 6.91 2.85
N VAL A 97 7.32 8.13 3.25
CA VAL A 97 6.53 8.96 4.18
C VAL A 97 5.18 9.40 3.58
N ILE A 98 5.08 9.49 2.26
CA ILE A 98 3.84 9.94 1.59
C ILE A 98 2.78 8.83 1.65
N SER A 99 3.15 7.58 1.35
CA SER A 99 2.24 6.43 1.48
C SER A 99 1.75 6.23 2.92
N LEU A 100 2.59 6.51 3.93
CA LEU A 100 2.17 6.54 5.34
C LEU A 100 0.99 7.49 5.57
N VAL A 101 1.09 8.74 5.08
CA VAL A 101 0.02 9.74 5.26
C VAL A 101 -1.26 9.28 4.57
N PHE A 102 -1.16 8.71 3.36
CA PHE A 102 -2.30 8.16 2.65
C PHE A 102 -2.94 6.98 3.38
N GLY A 103 -2.16 6.03 3.91
CA GLY A 103 -2.68 4.92 4.70
C GLY A 103 -3.44 5.38 5.95
N ILE A 104 -2.95 6.40 6.67
CA ILE A 104 -3.64 6.98 7.83
C ILE A 104 -4.97 7.62 7.42
N LEU A 105 -4.97 8.44 6.36
CA LEU A 105 -6.18 9.11 5.87
C LEU A 105 -7.24 8.11 5.40
N VAL A 106 -6.81 7.05 4.71
CA VAL A 106 -7.69 5.97 4.27
C VAL A 106 -8.29 5.24 5.48
N LEU A 107 -7.51 4.90 6.50
CA LEU A 107 -8.04 4.27 7.73
C LEU A 107 -9.04 5.17 8.46
N GLN A 108 -8.78 6.48 8.52
CA GLN A 108 -9.72 7.44 9.10
C GLN A 108 -11.03 7.50 8.30
N ASN A 109 -10.95 7.50 6.97
CA ASN A 109 -12.12 7.46 6.10
C ASN A 109 -12.90 6.15 6.26
N LEU A 110 -12.23 5.00 6.37
CA LEU A 110 -12.87 3.70 6.55
C LEU A 110 -13.61 3.57 7.89
N LYS A 111 -13.18 4.29 8.94
CA LYS A 111 -13.84 4.29 10.25
C LYS A 111 -15.15 5.08 10.28
N LYS A 112 -15.43 5.95 9.31
CA LYS A 112 -16.66 6.74 9.29
C LYS A 112 -17.88 5.83 9.09
N GLU A 113 -18.90 6.01 9.93
CA GLU A 113 -20.13 5.21 9.89
C GLU A 113 -20.86 5.30 8.54
N GLU A 114 -20.83 6.46 7.88
CA GLU A 114 -21.38 6.64 6.53
C GLU A 114 -20.75 5.69 5.50
N ASN A 115 -19.43 5.50 5.57
CA ASN A 115 -18.70 4.64 4.63
C ASN A 115 -18.94 3.16 4.94
N ILE A 116 -18.99 2.79 6.21
CA ILE A 116 -19.34 1.44 6.65
C ILE A 116 -20.76 1.08 6.21
N SER A 117 -21.71 2.00 6.41
CA SER A 117 -23.11 1.81 6.04
C SER A 117 -23.25 1.66 4.52
N PHE A 118 -22.56 2.49 3.74
CA PHE A 118 -22.54 2.38 2.27
C PHE A 118 -21.98 1.02 1.79
N LEU A 119 -20.89 0.53 2.38
CA LEU A 119 -20.30 -0.76 2.01
C LEU A 119 -21.21 -1.94 2.37
N ARG A 120 -21.92 -1.86 3.51
CA ARG A 120 -22.92 -2.86 3.92
C ARG A 120 -24.15 -2.85 3.02
N GLU A 121 -24.68 -1.68 2.68
CA GLU A 121 -25.81 -1.52 1.76
C GLU A 121 -25.50 -2.11 0.38
N LYS A 122 -24.24 -2.00 -0.05
CA LYS A 122 -23.75 -2.58 -1.30
C LYS A 122 -23.39 -4.06 -1.22
N GLY A 123 -23.45 -4.69 -0.05
CA GLY A 123 -23.11 -6.11 0.13
C GLY A 123 -21.63 -6.44 -0.09
N ILE A 124 -20.74 -5.46 0.03
CA ILE A 124 -19.30 -5.56 -0.28
C ILE A 124 -18.39 -5.31 0.94
N TYR A 125 -18.99 -5.17 2.12
CA TYR A 125 -18.28 -5.01 3.39
C TYR A 125 -17.34 -6.19 3.66
#